data_AF-A0A0G2GGP3-F1
#
_entry.id   AF-A0A0G2GGP3-F1
#
_cell.length_a   1.000
_cell.length_b   1.000
_cell.length_c   1.000
_cell.angle_alpha   90.00
_cell.angle_beta   90.00
_cell.angle_gamma   90.00
#
_symmetry.space_group_name_H-M   'P 1'
#
loop_
_entity.id
_entity.type
_entity.pdbx_description
1 polymer ?
#
loop_
_entity_poly.entity_id
_entity_poly.type
_entity_poly.pdbx_seq_one_letter_code
_entity_poly.pdbx_strand_id
1 'polypeptide(L)'
;MRYYIVQDRSSGVKLSKAQSNTWIDIFVSLWTTAKEVVGVLDGSPSASWVKAFDAYKELANHLLRGYTSNGGQFEAWTVPCLYIVGKYLRLFAVKADAEAKSQDSVAFGDGFQDDIMGNFGKNEKLEQAAWIINRMFTLCLNDRSPIEESRKWGIYGTTGLLFKTYFRLNSVNLTKNVLRALDASQDDLPPLQSFPISHVVTFKYYRGVIAFLDENYSEAEQYLTEAWQLCHKGAHRNRELILTYLIPCHLLTTHTLPRKELLEPFPRLEALFRPLCQCIKKGDLAGFDAAMLAGEQEFVKRRIYLTLERGRDIALRNLCRKVFIAGGFDESKNGESPIRRTRVPMAEFAAAMRLGNQTSIDDDEVECFLANLIYKNLMKGYIARERGIVVLSKGGTAFPGTGL
;
A
#
# COMPACT_ATOMS: atom_id res chain seq x y z
N MET A 1 -21.71 29.53 -26.39
CA MET A 1 -20.98 28.24 -26.51
C MET A 1 -21.41 27.45 -27.74
N ARG A 2 -22.67 27.04 -27.88
CA ARG A 2 -23.18 26.31 -29.06
C ARG A 2 -22.86 26.97 -30.40
N TYR A 3 -23.03 28.29 -30.48
CA TYR A 3 -22.66 29.08 -31.66
C TYR A 3 -21.18 28.89 -32.04
N TYR A 4 -20.26 29.03 -31.08
CA TYR A 4 -18.82 28.90 -31.32
C TYR A 4 -18.37 27.47 -31.64
N ILE A 5 -19.00 26.44 -31.05
CA ILE A 5 -18.62 25.04 -31.31
C ILE A 5 -19.20 24.52 -32.63
N VAL A 6 -20.41 24.98 -33.00
CA VAL A 6 -21.15 24.43 -34.16
C VAL A 6 -21.00 25.30 -35.41
N GLN A 7 -20.79 26.61 -35.26
CA GLN A 7 -20.82 27.58 -36.36
C GLN A 7 -19.49 28.28 -36.63
N ASP A 8 -18.39 27.88 -35.98
CA ASP A 8 -17.09 28.46 -36.30
C ASP A 8 -16.72 28.18 -37.78
N ARG A 9 -16.73 29.25 -38.58
CA ARG A 9 -16.38 29.22 -40.00
C ARG A 9 -14.89 29.52 -40.23
N SER A 10 -14.14 29.89 -39.19
CA SER A 10 -12.78 30.41 -39.32
C SER A 10 -11.71 29.32 -39.33
N SER A 11 -11.94 28.20 -38.63
CA SER A 11 -10.96 27.11 -38.46
C SER A 11 -11.10 25.95 -39.46
N GLY A 12 -12.20 25.88 -40.21
CA GLY A 12 -12.45 24.83 -41.22
C GLY A 12 -12.77 23.42 -40.66
N VAL A 13 -12.56 23.16 -39.37
CA VAL A 13 -12.83 21.87 -38.72
C VAL A 13 -14.30 21.81 -38.29
N LYS A 14 -15.07 20.90 -38.88
CA LYS A 14 -16.49 20.68 -38.52
C LYS A 14 -16.64 19.39 -37.73
N LEU A 15 -16.90 19.51 -36.44
CA LEU A 15 -17.34 18.40 -35.61
C LEU A 15 -18.71 17.90 -36.09
N SER A 16 -18.98 16.61 -35.94
CA SER A 16 -20.33 16.10 -36.21
C SER A 16 -21.34 16.76 -35.26
N LYS A 17 -22.62 16.83 -35.65
CA LYS A 17 -23.68 17.40 -34.80
C LYS A 17 -23.77 16.68 -33.44
N ALA A 18 -23.59 15.36 -33.43
CA ALA A 18 -23.61 14.56 -32.22
C ALA A 18 -22.40 14.84 -31.32
N GLN A 19 -21.20 14.94 -31.90
CA GLN A 19 -19.98 15.22 -31.16
C GLN A 19 -20.01 16.64 -30.57
N SER A 20 -20.51 17.61 -31.35
CA SER A 20 -20.70 18.99 -30.91
C SER A 20 -21.66 19.09 -29.73
N ASN A 21 -22.81 18.39 -29.79
CA ASN A 21 -23.78 18.38 -28.69
C ASN A 21 -23.16 17.77 -27.42
N THR A 22 -22.42 16.66 -27.56
CA THR A 22 -21.75 16.01 -26.41
C THR A 22 -20.75 16.96 -25.75
N TRP A 23 -19.94 17.69 -26.54
CA TRP A 23 -19.04 18.70 -25.99
C TRP A 23 -19.78 19.83 -25.27
N ILE A 24 -20.88 20.32 -25.84
CA ILE A 24 -21.71 21.35 -25.19
C ILE A 24 -22.20 20.84 -23.82
N ASP A 25 -22.70 19.61 -23.74
CA ASP A 25 -23.18 19.03 -22.48
C ASP A 25 -22.04 18.91 -21.45
N ILE A 26 -20.85 18.45 -21.87
CA ILE A 26 -19.64 18.40 -21.01
C ILE A 26 -19.32 19.79 -20.45
N PHE A 27 -19.30 20.82 -21.30
CA PHE A 27 -18.97 22.17 -20.86
C PHE A 27 -20.04 22.78 -19.96
N VAL A 28 -21.32 22.54 -20.24
CA VAL A 28 -22.42 23.01 -19.37
C VAL A 28 -22.29 22.37 -17.99
N SER A 29 -22.04 21.05 -17.91
CA SER A 29 -21.78 20.38 -16.64
C SER A 29 -20.53 20.93 -15.95
N LEU A 30 -19.46 21.23 -16.69
CA LEU A 30 -18.23 21.79 -16.14
C LEU A 30 -18.47 23.15 -15.47
N TRP A 31 -19.15 24.06 -16.17
CA TRP A 31 -19.47 25.38 -15.63
C TRP A 31 -20.46 25.31 -14.48
N THR A 32 -21.38 24.35 -14.51
CA THR A 32 -22.29 24.08 -13.38
C THR A 32 -21.49 23.62 -12.16
N THR A 33 -20.54 22.70 -12.31
CA THR A 33 -19.63 22.33 -11.22
C THR A 33 -18.80 23.52 -10.74
N ALA A 34 -18.24 24.31 -11.66
CA ALA A 34 -17.43 25.47 -11.30
C ALA A 34 -18.22 26.48 -10.46
N LYS A 35 -19.48 26.75 -10.83
CA LYS A 35 -20.41 27.58 -10.06
C LYS A 35 -20.58 27.06 -8.63
N GLU A 36 -20.86 25.76 -8.47
CA GLU A 36 -21.03 25.16 -7.14
C GLU A 36 -19.72 25.21 -6.32
N VAL A 37 -18.58 24.90 -6.94
CA VAL A 37 -17.27 24.94 -6.26
C VAL A 37 -16.91 26.36 -5.80
N VAL A 38 -17.08 27.37 -6.65
CA VAL A 38 -16.85 28.78 -6.30
C VAL A 38 -17.81 29.18 -5.18
N GLY A 39 -19.10 28.84 -5.30
CA GLY A 39 -20.09 29.12 -4.27
C GLY A 39 -19.70 28.53 -2.91
N VAL A 40 -19.19 27.29 -2.86
CA VAL A 40 -18.71 26.69 -1.61
C VAL A 40 -17.48 27.41 -1.06
N LEU A 41 -16.55 27.82 -1.92
CA LEU A 41 -15.34 28.55 -1.50
C LEU A 41 -15.66 29.95 -0.96
N ASP A 42 -16.68 30.60 -1.52
CA ASP A 42 -17.16 31.91 -1.10
C ASP A 42 -18.11 31.85 0.11
N GLY A 43 -18.42 30.65 0.62
CA GLY A 43 -19.31 30.46 1.77
C GLY A 43 -20.79 30.69 1.46
N SER A 44 -21.21 30.53 0.20
CA SER A 44 -22.61 30.67 -0.21
C SER A 44 -23.47 29.54 0.40
N PRO A 45 -24.58 29.86 1.10
CA PRO A 45 -25.41 28.86 1.76
C PRO A 45 -26.18 27.96 0.77
N SER A 46 -26.28 28.37 -0.50
CA SER A 46 -26.97 27.57 -1.52
C SER A 46 -26.07 26.54 -2.20
N ALA A 47 -24.75 26.65 -2.04
CA ALA A 47 -23.77 25.78 -2.70
C ALA A 47 -23.35 24.64 -1.76
N SER A 48 -23.09 23.46 -2.31
CA SER A 48 -22.60 22.31 -1.52
C SER A 48 -21.67 21.42 -2.33
N TRP A 49 -20.81 20.66 -1.63
CA TRP A 49 -19.97 19.66 -2.28
C TRP A 49 -20.80 18.53 -2.89
N VAL A 50 -21.97 18.21 -2.32
CA VAL A 50 -22.94 17.28 -2.91
C VAL A 50 -23.40 17.75 -4.29
N LYS A 51 -23.82 19.02 -4.43
CA LYS A 51 -24.22 19.59 -5.73
C LYS A 51 -23.06 19.66 -6.72
N ALA A 52 -21.88 20.04 -6.25
CA ALA A 52 -20.67 20.05 -7.08
C ALA A 52 -20.33 18.64 -7.61
N PHE A 53 -20.43 17.62 -6.75
CA PHE A 53 -20.24 16.22 -7.12
C PHE A 53 -21.28 15.77 -8.15
N ASP A 54 -22.56 16.00 -7.90
CA ASP A 54 -23.62 15.56 -8.82
C ASP A 54 -23.51 16.23 -10.20
N ALA A 55 -23.15 17.52 -10.26
CA ALA A 55 -22.86 18.21 -11.52
C ALA A 55 -21.64 17.62 -12.24
N TYR A 56 -20.57 17.28 -11.51
CA TYR A 56 -19.34 16.74 -12.10
C TYR A 56 -19.48 15.25 -12.48
N LYS A 57 -20.38 14.54 -11.79
CA LYS A 57 -20.82 13.19 -12.15
C LYS A 57 -21.48 13.18 -13.52
N GLU A 58 -22.34 14.16 -13.79
CA GLU A 58 -22.95 14.32 -15.12
C GLU A 58 -21.89 14.63 -16.19
N LEU A 59 -20.90 15.47 -15.89
CA LEU A 59 -19.75 15.69 -16.78
C LEU A 59 -19.06 14.36 -17.13
N ALA A 60 -18.78 13.53 -16.13
CA ALA A 60 -18.14 12.23 -16.33
C ALA A 60 -19.01 11.28 -17.19
N ASN A 61 -20.33 11.30 -16.98
CA ASN A 61 -21.28 10.54 -17.79
C ASN A 61 -21.36 11.04 -19.23
N HIS A 62 -21.32 12.36 -19.47
CA HIS A 62 -21.26 12.92 -20.82
C HIS A 62 -19.95 12.53 -21.53
N LEU A 63 -18.82 12.59 -20.82
CA LEU A 63 -17.52 12.16 -21.35
C LEU A 63 -17.54 10.68 -21.75
N LEU A 64 -18.02 9.79 -20.88
CA LEU A 64 -18.17 8.36 -21.18
C LEU A 64 -19.09 8.12 -22.39
N ARG A 65 -20.23 8.84 -22.48
CA ARG A 65 -21.15 8.75 -23.62
C ARG A 65 -20.48 9.14 -24.94
N GLY A 66 -19.57 10.11 -24.93
CA GLY A 66 -18.81 10.51 -26.13
C GLY A 66 -17.94 9.39 -26.70
N TYR A 67 -17.44 8.48 -25.86
CA TYR A 67 -16.67 7.32 -26.31
C TYR A 67 -17.51 6.11 -26.69
N THR A 68 -18.73 5.97 -26.17
CA THR A 68 -19.56 4.78 -26.42
C THR A 68 -20.64 4.99 -27.50
N SER A 69 -21.10 6.21 -27.72
CA SER A 69 -22.20 6.49 -28.67
C SER A 69 -21.72 6.52 -30.13
N ASN A 70 -22.51 5.93 -31.03
CA ASN A 70 -22.34 5.93 -32.50
C ASN A 70 -20.89 5.72 -32.98
N GLY A 71 -20.20 4.67 -32.50
CA GLY A 71 -18.85 4.30 -32.96
C GLY A 71 -17.70 5.02 -32.24
N GLY A 72 -17.97 5.79 -31.19
CA GLY A 72 -16.93 6.46 -30.39
C GLY A 72 -16.44 7.74 -31.07
N GLN A 73 -17.16 8.83 -30.84
CA GLN A 73 -16.92 10.12 -31.49
C GLN A 73 -15.69 10.85 -30.94
N PHE A 74 -15.15 10.41 -29.82
CA PHE A 74 -13.98 11.03 -29.19
C PHE A 74 -12.71 10.29 -29.57
N GLU A 75 -11.79 11.06 -30.15
CA GLU A 75 -10.47 10.63 -30.60
C GLU A 75 -9.50 10.42 -29.44
N ALA A 76 -8.39 9.72 -29.71
CA ALA A 76 -7.39 9.33 -28.72
C ALA A 76 -6.81 10.50 -27.91
N TRP A 77 -6.69 11.70 -28.48
CA TRP A 77 -6.15 12.87 -27.79
C TRP A 77 -6.97 13.27 -26.56
N THR A 78 -8.24 12.85 -26.48
CA THR A 78 -9.13 13.13 -25.35
C THR A 78 -8.90 12.18 -24.17
N VAL A 79 -8.15 11.09 -24.31
CA VAL A 79 -7.90 10.09 -23.25
C VAL A 79 -7.37 10.69 -21.94
N PRO A 80 -6.47 11.69 -21.93
CA PRO A 80 -6.07 12.37 -20.70
C PRO A 80 -7.23 13.01 -19.93
N CYS A 81 -8.32 13.40 -20.61
CA CYS A 81 -9.52 13.92 -19.96
C CYS A 81 -10.18 12.88 -19.06
N LEU A 82 -10.16 11.58 -19.42
CA LEU A 82 -10.67 10.50 -18.55
C LEU A 82 -9.95 10.50 -17.20
N TYR A 83 -8.63 10.66 -17.21
CA TYR A 83 -7.85 10.71 -15.97
C TYR A 83 -8.17 11.95 -15.13
N ILE A 84 -8.23 13.13 -15.76
CA ILE A 84 -8.52 14.38 -15.05
C ILE A 84 -9.93 14.36 -14.46
N VAL A 85 -10.92 13.94 -15.25
CA VAL A 85 -12.30 13.83 -14.79
C VAL A 85 -12.43 12.77 -13.69
N GLY A 86 -11.84 11.58 -13.86
CA GLY A 86 -11.86 10.58 -12.79
C GLY A 86 -11.18 11.06 -11.50
N LYS A 87 -10.07 11.82 -11.60
CA LYS A 87 -9.36 12.41 -10.46
C LYS A 87 -10.23 13.40 -9.68
N TYR A 88 -10.87 14.35 -10.36
CA TYR A 88 -11.71 15.35 -9.71
C TYR A 88 -13.05 14.79 -9.26
N LEU A 89 -13.63 13.82 -9.99
CA LEU A 89 -14.82 13.09 -9.55
C LEU A 89 -14.58 12.45 -8.19
N ARG A 90 -13.45 11.74 -8.04
CA ARG A 90 -13.03 11.17 -6.75
C ARG A 90 -12.82 12.24 -5.67
N LEU A 91 -12.19 13.37 -6.02
CA LEU A 91 -11.93 14.44 -5.06
C LEU A 91 -13.24 15.06 -4.55
N PHE A 92 -14.17 15.37 -5.44
CA PHE A 92 -15.46 15.95 -5.08
C PHE A 92 -16.33 14.96 -4.32
N ALA A 93 -16.31 13.67 -4.68
CA ALA A 93 -16.97 12.62 -3.91
C ALA A 93 -16.48 12.59 -2.45
N VAL A 94 -15.16 12.62 -2.25
CA VAL A 94 -14.56 12.65 -0.91
C VAL A 94 -14.99 13.87 -0.10
N LYS A 95 -15.10 15.03 -0.75
CA LYS A 95 -15.55 16.26 -0.08
C LYS A 95 -17.04 16.23 0.23
N ALA A 96 -17.86 15.73 -0.68
CA ALA A 96 -19.30 15.57 -0.50
C ALA A 96 -19.63 14.60 0.65
N ASP A 97 -18.96 13.44 0.71
CA ASP A 97 -19.14 12.48 1.81
C ASP A 97 -18.65 13.05 3.16
N ALA A 98 -17.63 13.91 3.16
CA ALA A 98 -17.16 14.58 4.38
C ALA A 98 -18.14 15.67 4.85
N GLU A 99 -18.72 16.42 3.91
CA GLU A 99 -19.77 17.42 4.19
C GLU A 99 -21.01 16.75 4.78
N ALA A 100 -21.49 15.65 4.19
CA ALA A 100 -22.64 14.89 4.70
C ALA A 100 -22.40 14.41 6.14
N LYS A 101 -21.22 13.83 6.42
CA LYS A 101 -20.85 13.40 7.79
C LYS A 101 -20.84 14.53 8.80
N SER A 102 -20.36 15.72 8.40
CA SER A 102 -20.33 16.87 9.30
C SER A 102 -21.75 17.32 9.67
N GLN A 103 -22.70 17.24 8.74
CA GLN A 103 -24.09 17.58 8.99
C GLN A 103 -24.79 16.53 9.88
N ASP A 104 -24.53 15.24 9.65
CA ASP A 104 -25.09 14.15 10.48
C ASP A 104 -24.56 14.17 11.93
N SER A 105 -23.28 14.52 12.12
CA SER A 105 -22.68 14.61 13.47
C SER A 105 -23.25 15.73 14.35
N VAL A 106 -23.93 16.72 13.75
CA VAL A 106 -24.65 17.77 14.49
C VAL A 106 -26.06 17.32 14.88
N ALA A 107 -26.62 16.31 14.18
CA ALA A 107 -27.97 15.82 14.40
C ALA A 107 -28.05 14.62 15.38
N PHE A 108 -26.98 13.83 15.53
CA PHE A 108 -26.93 12.67 16.42
C PHE A 108 -25.98 12.90 17.61
N GLY A 109 -26.50 13.61 18.62
CA GLY A 109 -25.95 13.52 19.97
C GLY A 109 -26.43 12.21 20.62
N ASP A 110 -25.46 11.40 21.06
CA ASP A 110 -25.62 10.25 21.96
C ASP A 110 -26.14 8.93 21.34
N GLY A 111 -25.26 7.93 21.23
CA GLY A 111 -25.62 6.61 20.72
C GLY A 111 -24.43 5.69 20.44
N PHE A 112 -23.91 5.03 21.47
CA PHE A 112 -22.98 3.90 21.38
C PHE A 112 -23.65 2.71 20.68
N GLN A 113 -23.43 2.52 19.36
CA GLN A 113 -23.42 1.23 18.65
C GLN A 113 -23.37 1.46 17.13
N ASP A 114 -22.17 1.42 16.51
CA ASP A 114 -22.08 1.25 15.05
C ASP A 114 -20.75 0.64 14.55
N ASP A 115 -20.01 -0.06 15.42
CA ASP A 115 -18.72 -0.67 15.04
C ASP A 115 -18.86 -2.08 14.45
N ILE A 116 -20.07 -2.62 14.32
CA ILE A 116 -20.31 -4.02 13.88
C ILE A 116 -21.03 -4.12 12.52
N MET A 117 -21.69 -3.05 12.04
CA MET A 117 -22.18 -2.99 10.66
C MET A 117 -21.16 -2.24 9.81
N GLY A 118 -20.53 -2.94 8.86
CA GLY A 118 -19.48 -2.39 8.02
C GLY A 118 -19.86 -1.05 7.37
N ASN A 119 -18.84 -0.27 6.98
CA ASN A 119 -18.86 1.06 6.35
C ASN A 119 -19.82 1.30 5.15
N PHE A 120 -20.70 0.36 4.81
CA PHE A 120 -21.77 0.51 3.83
C PHE A 120 -22.67 1.69 4.19
N GLY A 121 -22.68 2.71 3.31
CA GLY A 121 -23.49 3.92 3.45
C GLY A 121 -22.72 5.17 3.91
N LYS A 122 -21.54 5.05 4.54
CA LYS A 122 -20.77 6.22 5.01
C LYS A 122 -20.04 6.95 3.89
N ASN A 123 -19.92 6.40 2.68
CA ASN A 123 -19.23 7.06 1.55
C ASN A 123 -19.99 6.84 0.22
N GLU A 124 -21.29 7.11 0.21
CA GLU A 124 -22.17 6.88 -0.93
C GLU A 124 -21.65 7.54 -2.21
N LYS A 125 -21.19 8.80 -2.14
CA LYS A 125 -20.73 9.52 -3.33
C LYS A 125 -19.41 8.93 -3.84
N LEU A 126 -18.53 8.47 -2.95
CA LEU A 126 -17.30 7.80 -3.34
C LEU A 126 -17.54 6.42 -3.95
N GLU A 127 -18.57 5.69 -3.52
CA GLU A 127 -19.02 4.44 -4.17
C GLU A 127 -19.55 4.71 -5.57
N GLN A 128 -20.38 5.75 -5.75
CA GLN A 128 -20.83 6.19 -7.08
C GLN A 128 -19.64 6.58 -7.98
N ALA A 129 -18.65 7.31 -7.44
CA ALA A 129 -17.43 7.64 -8.18
C ALA A 129 -16.63 6.39 -8.56
N ALA A 130 -16.53 5.39 -7.66
CA ALA A 130 -15.87 4.13 -7.95
C ALA A 130 -16.52 3.40 -9.13
N TRP A 131 -17.85 3.36 -9.18
CA TRP A 131 -18.59 2.75 -10.28
C TRP A 131 -18.31 3.43 -11.62
N ILE A 132 -18.30 4.77 -11.66
CA ILE A 132 -18.01 5.54 -12.89
C ILE A 132 -16.55 5.35 -13.33
N ILE A 133 -15.60 5.42 -12.40
CA ILE A 133 -14.18 5.18 -12.70
C ILE A 133 -13.98 3.75 -13.20
N ASN A 134 -14.75 2.78 -12.70
CA ASN A 134 -14.70 1.40 -13.20
C ASN A 134 -15.19 1.31 -14.65
N ARG A 135 -16.22 2.06 -15.02
CA ARG A 135 -16.64 2.18 -16.43
C ARG A 135 -15.56 2.82 -17.30
N MET A 136 -14.84 3.82 -16.80
CA MET A 136 -13.69 4.41 -17.51
C MET A 136 -12.56 3.39 -17.72
N PHE A 137 -12.27 2.59 -16.71
CA PHE A 137 -11.30 1.49 -16.80
C PHE A 137 -11.73 0.45 -17.85
N THR A 138 -12.96 -0.04 -17.77
CA THR A 138 -13.51 -1.01 -18.74
C THR A 138 -13.52 -0.46 -20.16
N LEU A 139 -13.80 0.83 -20.34
CA LEU A 139 -13.74 1.52 -21.64
C LEU A 139 -12.33 1.50 -22.23
N CYS A 140 -11.30 1.73 -21.41
CA CYS A 140 -9.90 1.67 -21.86
C CYS A 140 -9.44 0.25 -22.14
N LEU A 141 -9.85 -0.71 -21.30
CA LEU A 141 -9.43 -2.12 -21.39
C LEU A 141 -9.97 -2.80 -22.65
N ASN A 142 -11.25 -2.59 -22.94
CA ASN A 142 -11.95 -3.27 -24.04
C ASN A 142 -11.79 -2.56 -25.39
N ASP A 143 -10.90 -1.57 -25.48
CA ASP A 143 -10.69 -0.85 -26.72
C ASP A 143 -9.98 -1.70 -27.77
N ARG A 144 -10.53 -1.72 -28.97
CA ARG A 144 -10.05 -2.55 -30.10
C ARG A 144 -9.43 -1.73 -31.23
N SER A 145 -9.32 -0.41 -31.06
CA SER A 145 -8.62 0.45 -32.01
C SER A 145 -7.13 0.07 -32.12
N PRO A 146 -6.47 0.38 -33.24
CA PRO A 146 -5.02 0.30 -33.37
C PRO A 146 -4.31 1.03 -32.23
N ILE A 147 -3.13 0.56 -31.83
CA ILE A 147 -2.46 1.01 -30.61
C ILE A 147 -2.15 2.51 -30.62
N GLU A 148 -1.93 3.09 -31.80
CA GLU A 148 -1.64 4.50 -32.04
C GLU A 148 -2.82 5.41 -31.65
N GLU A 149 -4.05 4.91 -31.80
CA GLU A 149 -5.29 5.63 -31.52
C GLU A 149 -6.06 5.03 -30.34
N SER A 150 -5.44 4.09 -29.63
CA SER A 150 -6.14 3.31 -28.63
C SER A 150 -6.33 4.05 -27.31
N ARG A 151 -7.52 3.89 -26.73
CA ARG A 151 -7.84 4.29 -25.36
C ARG A 151 -7.09 3.47 -24.31
N LYS A 152 -6.43 2.38 -24.69
CA LYS A 152 -5.55 1.59 -23.80
C LYS A 152 -4.46 2.44 -23.14
N TRP A 153 -4.05 3.56 -23.75
CA TRP A 153 -3.14 4.53 -23.13
C TRP A 153 -3.67 5.12 -21.81
N GLY A 154 -4.98 5.10 -21.57
CA GLY A 154 -5.62 5.53 -20.33
C GLY A 154 -5.64 4.46 -19.22
N ILE A 155 -5.25 3.22 -19.51
CA ILE A 155 -5.52 2.08 -18.63
C ILE A 155 -4.89 2.24 -17.25
N TYR A 156 -3.57 2.47 -17.16
CA TYR A 156 -2.89 2.61 -15.86
C TYR A 156 -3.28 3.88 -15.11
N GLY A 157 -3.71 4.94 -15.82
CA GLY A 157 -4.29 6.13 -15.22
C GLY A 157 -5.59 5.81 -14.48
N THR A 158 -6.52 5.13 -15.16
CA THR A 158 -7.82 4.71 -14.58
C THR A 158 -7.66 3.65 -13.49
N THR A 159 -6.78 2.66 -13.68
CA THR A 159 -6.42 1.66 -12.65
C THR A 159 -5.91 2.33 -11.38
N GLY A 160 -4.99 3.30 -11.50
CA GLY A 160 -4.49 4.03 -10.34
C GLY A 160 -5.58 4.82 -9.60
N LEU A 161 -6.59 5.33 -10.31
CA LEU A 161 -7.75 5.98 -9.71
C LEU A 161 -8.68 4.97 -9.00
N LEU A 162 -8.90 3.80 -9.59
CA LEU A 162 -9.67 2.71 -8.96
C LEU A 162 -9.01 2.26 -7.67
N PHE A 163 -7.71 1.96 -7.70
CA PHE A 163 -6.98 1.55 -6.49
C PHE A 163 -7.05 2.62 -5.40
N LYS A 164 -6.79 3.90 -5.74
CA LYS A 164 -6.95 5.01 -4.78
C LYS A 164 -8.35 5.11 -4.20
N THR A 165 -9.38 4.71 -4.94
CA THR A 165 -10.78 4.77 -4.51
C THR A 165 -11.12 3.57 -3.63
N TYR A 166 -10.84 2.34 -4.07
CA TYR A 166 -11.12 1.13 -3.31
C TYR A 166 -10.34 1.04 -2.00
N PHE A 167 -9.07 1.45 -1.97
CA PHE A 167 -8.32 1.54 -0.71
C PHE A 167 -8.94 2.53 0.27
N ARG A 168 -9.52 3.63 -0.22
CA ARG A 168 -10.21 4.62 0.64
C ARG A 168 -11.56 4.11 1.14
N LEU A 169 -12.28 3.33 0.33
CA LEU A 169 -13.53 2.67 0.69
C LEU A 169 -13.34 1.45 1.63
N ASN A 170 -12.10 1.08 1.93
CA ASN A 170 -11.77 -0.18 2.62
C ASN A 170 -12.19 -1.45 1.85
N SER A 171 -12.41 -1.34 0.54
CA SER A 171 -12.84 -2.45 -0.34
C SER A 171 -11.66 -3.04 -1.13
N VAL A 172 -10.55 -3.33 -0.45
CA VAL A 172 -9.29 -3.77 -1.10
C VAL A 172 -9.50 -5.02 -1.96
N ASN A 173 -10.39 -5.93 -1.58
CA ASN A 173 -10.70 -7.14 -2.36
C ASN A 173 -11.13 -6.85 -3.82
N LEU A 174 -11.80 -5.72 -4.08
CA LEU A 174 -12.22 -5.34 -5.43
C LEU A 174 -11.03 -5.04 -6.36
N THR A 175 -9.88 -4.66 -5.80
CA THR A 175 -8.66 -4.40 -6.58
C THR A 175 -8.14 -5.68 -7.25
N LYS A 176 -8.39 -6.86 -6.68
CA LYS A 176 -8.00 -8.15 -7.27
C LYS A 176 -8.73 -8.41 -8.59
N ASN A 177 -10.00 -8.00 -8.70
CA ASN A 177 -10.76 -8.13 -9.95
C ASN A 177 -10.15 -7.26 -11.06
N VAL A 178 -9.71 -6.05 -10.71
CA VAL A 178 -9.02 -5.13 -11.65
C VAL A 178 -7.68 -5.73 -12.08
N LEU A 179 -6.89 -6.28 -11.15
CA LEU A 179 -5.62 -6.94 -11.48
C LEU A 179 -5.82 -8.14 -12.41
N ARG A 180 -6.77 -9.04 -12.11
CA ARG A 180 -7.07 -10.18 -12.97
C ARG A 180 -7.48 -9.76 -14.38
N ALA A 181 -8.28 -8.70 -14.50
CA ALA A 181 -8.67 -8.16 -15.80
C ALA A 181 -7.47 -7.58 -16.58
N LEU A 182 -6.51 -6.95 -15.89
CA LEU A 182 -5.27 -6.45 -16.51
C LEU A 182 -4.35 -7.59 -16.95
N ASP A 183 -4.12 -8.58 -16.07
CA ASP A 183 -3.27 -9.72 -16.38
C ASP A 183 -3.85 -10.54 -17.56
N ALA A 184 -5.18 -10.69 -17.63
CA ALA A 184 -5.85 -11.37 -18.75
C ALA A 184 -5.77 -10.62 -20.10
N SER A 185 -5.50 -9.32 -20.09
CA SER A 185 -5.35 -8.50 -21.29
C SER A 185 -3.92 -8.01 -21.50
N GLN A 186 -2.94 -8.60 -20.80
CA GLN A 186 -1.56 -8.11 -20.78
C GLN A 186 -0.91 -8.12 -22.18
N ASP A 187 -1.17 -9.17 -22.98
CA ASP A 187 -0.62 -9.31 -24.33
C ASP A 187 -1.15 -8.25 -25.31
N ASP A 188 -2.32 -7.69 -25.01
CA ASP A 188 -3.02 -6.70 -25.82
C ASP A 188 -2.69 -5.25 -25.42
N LEU A 189 -1.95 -5.04 -24.32
CA LEU A 189 -1.64 -3.73 -23.78
C LEU A 189 -0.24 -3.25 -24.23
N PRO A 190 -0.02 -1.92 -24.39
CA PRO A 190 1.32 -1.40 -24.55
C PRO A 190 2.22 -1.81 -23.37
N PRO A 191 3.54 -1.94 -23.59
CA PRO A 191 4.47 -2.23 -22.50
C PRO A 191 4.44 -1.09 -21.46
N LEU A 192 4.59 -1.46 -20.19
CA LEU A 192 4.53 -0.53 -19.04
C LEU A 192 5.46 0.68 -19.19
N GLN A 193 6.62 0.50 -19.82
CA GLN A 193 7.63 1.53 -20.02
C GLN A 193 7.16 2.67 -20.94
N SER A 194 6.16 2.42 -21.79
CA SER A 194 5.60 3.44 -22.69
C SER A 194 4.61 4.37 -22.00
N PHE A 195 4.21 4.07 -20.76
CA PHE A 195 3.31 4.92 -19.99
C PHE A 195 4.06 5.97 -19.18
N PRO A 196 3.42 7.11 -18.84
CA PRO A 196 4.00 8.09 -17.93
C PRO A 196 4.45 7.44 -16.62
N ILE A 197 5.69 7.74 -16.19
CA ILE A 197 6.33 7.14 -15.00
C ILE A 197 5.45 7.30 -13.76
N SER A 198 4.71 8.41 -13.62
CA SER A 198 3.77 8.63 -12.51
C SER A 198 2.67 7.58 -12.41
N HIS A 199 2.16 7.10 -13.55
CA HIS A 199 1.15 6.03 -13.59
C HIS A 199 1.78 4.67 -13.29
N VAL A 200 2.97 4.40 -13.85
CA VAL A 200 3.72 3.17 -13.59
C VAL A 200 4.06 3.03 -12.11
N VAL A 201 4.64 4.05 -11.49
CA VAL A 201 4.97 4.07 -10.04
C VAL A 201 3.71 3.85 -9.20
N THR A 202 2.59 4.50 -9.55
CA THR A 202 1.33 4.34 -8.82
C THR A 202 0.82 2.90 -8.92
N PHE A 203 0.84 2.31 -10.12
CA PHE A 203 0.41 0.93 -10.35
C PHE A 203 1.28 -0.06 -9.57
N LYS A 204 2.61 0.05 -9.70
CA LYS A 204 3.59 -0.82 -9.02
C LYS A 204 3.45 -0.73 -7.51
N TYR A 205 3.31 0.49 -6.95
CA TYR A 205 3.05 0.70 -5.53
C TYR A 205 1.81 -0.07 -5.06
N TYR A 206 0.67 0.12 -5.72
CA TYR A 206 -0.56 -0.55 -5.29
C TYR A 206 -0.52 -2.07 -5.49
N ARG A 207 0.06 -2.57 -6.59
CA ARG A 207 0.24 -4.01 -6.80
C ARG A 207 1.10 -4.62 -5.69
N GLY A 208 2.18 -3.94 -5.31
CA GLY A 208 3.03 -4.34 -4.19
C GLY A 208 2.30 -4.31 -2.83
N VAL A 209 1.51 -3.28 -2.56
CA VAL A 209 0.69 -3.22 -1.33
C VAL A 209 -0.40 -4.29 -1.30
N ILE A 210 -1.02 -4.62 -2.44
CA ILE A 210 -2.01 -5.71 -2.51
C ILE A 210 -1.33 -7.05 -2.21
N ALA A 211 -0.18 -7.33 -2.84
CA ALA A 211 0.61 -8.54 -2.56
C ALA A 211 1.06 -8.60 -1.08
N PHE A 212 1.42 -7.46 -0.49
CA PHE A 212 1.76 -7.35 0.92
C PHE A 212 0.61 -7.76 1.84
N LEU A 213 -0.60 -7.27 1.56
CA LEU A 213 -1.80 -7.59 2.33
C LEU A 213 -2.25 -9.04 2.14
N ASP A 214 -1.91 -9.65 1.00
CA ASP A 214 -2.11 -11.07 0.73
C ASP A 214 -0.96 -11.95 1.27
N GLU A 215 -0.05 -11.35 2.05
CA GLU A 215 1.14 -11.99 2.63
C GLU A 215 2.11 -12.61 1.60
N ASN A 216 1.99 -12.25 0.32
CA ASN A 216 2.96 -12.60 -0.71
C ASN A 216 4.14 -11.62 -0.69
N TYR A 217 4.97 -11.71 0.34
CA TYR A 217 6.05 -10.74 0.60
C TYR A 217 7.11 -10.70 -0.50
N SER A 218 7.38 -11.81 -1.19
CA SER A 218 8.35 -11.86 -2.29
C SER A 218 7.89 -11.02 -3.49
N GLU A 219 6.62 -11.15 -3.88
CA GLU A 219 6.03 -10.34 -4.94
C GLU A 219 5.88 -8.87 -4.50
N ALA A 220 5.50 -8.64 -3.25
CA ALA A 220 5.40 -7.30 -2.68
C ALA A 220 6.75 -6.56 -2.72
N GLU A 221 7.84 -7.21 -2.29
CA GLU A 221 9.19 -6.67 -2.32
C GLU A 221 9.60 -6.28 -3.74
N GLN A 222 9.36 -7.16 -4.73
CA GLN A 222 9.68 -6.87 -6.12
C GLN A 222 8.98 -5.59 -6.60
N TYR A 223 7.64 -5.52 -6.49
CA TYR A 223 6.88 -4.39 -6.99
C TYR A 223 7.17 -3.08 -6.24
N LEU A 224 7.34 -3.15 -4.92
CA LEU A 224 7.67 -1.97 -4.10
C LEU A 224 9.09 -1.46 -4.38
N THR A 225 10.05 -2.36 -4.65
CA THR A 225 11.41 -2.00 -5.06
C THR A 225 11.41 -1.31 -6.42
N GLU A 226 10.70 -1.86 -7.40
CA GLU A 226 10.54 -1.22 -8.72
C GLU A 226 9.86 0.17 -8.58
N ALA A 227 8.81 0.28 -7.76
CA ALA A 227 8.15 1.55 -7.49
C ALA A 227 9.11 2.56 -6.84
N TRP A 228 9.95 2.13 -5.90
CA TRP A 228 10.95 2.96 -5.24
C TRP A 228 12.00 3.52 -6.21
N GLN A 229 12.51 2.66 -7.10
CA GLN A 229 13.53 3.02 -8.10
C GLN A 229 12.99 4.03 -9.11
N LEU A 230 11.75 3.85 -9.56
CA LEU A 230 11.09 4.74 -10.52
C LEU A 230 10.56 6.04 -9.88
N CYS A 231 10.38 6.06 -8.55
CA CYS A 231 9.81 7.23 -7.87
C CYS A 231 10.76 8.44 -7.90
N HIS A 232 10.26 9.57 -8.41
CA HIS A 232 11.01 10.82 -8.47
C HIS A 232 11.57 11.23 -7.11
N LYS A 233 12.84 11.66 -7.07
CA LYS A 233 13.57 11.97 -5.82
C LYS A 233 12.88 13.07 -4.99
N GLY A 234 12.32 14.09 -5.64
CA GLY A 234 11.57 15.16 -4.98
C GLY A 234 10.16 14.78 -4.50
N ALA A 235 9.65 13.59 -4.83
CA ALA A 235 8.32 13.13 -4.42
C ALA A 235 8.36 12.49 -3.02
N HIS A 236 8.81 13.24 -2.01
CA HIS A 236 9.06 12.75 -0.64
C HIS A 236 7.89 11.97 -0.05
N ARG A 237 6.66 12.49 -0.17
CA ARG A 237 5.47 11.81 0.33
C ARG A 237 5.25 10.43 -0.32
N ASN A 238 5.48 10.31 -1.63
CA ASN A 238 5.29 9.03 -2.33
C ASN A 238 6.39 8.04 -1.94
N ARG A 239 7.62 8.53 -1.79
CA ARG A 239 8.76 7.76 -1.28
C ARG A 239 8.49 7.24 0.13
N GLU A 240 7.94 8.07 1.01
CA GLU A 240 7.53 7.69 2.36
C GLU A 240 6.46 6.58 2.36
N LEU A 241 5.46 6.70 1.47
CA LEU A 241 4.42 5.67 1.30
C LEU A 241 5.02 4.33 0.84
N ILE A 242 5.94 4.34 -0.12
CA ILE A 242 6.60 3.12 -0.60
C ILE A 242 7.41 2.47 0.53
N LEU A 243 8.23 3.26 1.24
CA LEU A 243 9.07 2.75 2.34
C LEU A 243 8.25 2.17 3.50
N THR A 244 7.06 2.69 3.75
CA THR A 244 6.14 2.18 4.78
C THR A 244 5.90 0.67 4.65
N TYR A 245 5.83 0.16 3.42
CA TYR A 245 5.59 -1.26 3.14
C TYR A 245 6.87 -2.00 2.75
N LEU A 246 7.83 -1.33 2.10
CA LEU A 246 9.08 -1.94 1.67
C LEU A 246 9.97 -2.31 2.88
N ILE A 247 9.98 -1.51 3.94
CA ILE A 247 10.76 -1.80 5.15
C ILE A 247 10.29 -3.09 5.84
N PRO A 248 8.99 -3.27 6.16
CA PRO A 248 8.49 -4.55 6.68
C PRO A 248 8.72 -5.73 5.73
N CYS A 249 8.61 -5.54 4.40
CA CYS A 249 8.94 -6.60 3.44
C CYS A 249 10.38 -7.09 3.62
N HIS A 250 11.35 -6.19 3.52
CA HIS A 250 12.77 -6.55 3.64
C HIS A 250 13.10 -7.17 5.00
N LEU A 251 12.44 -6.74 6.07
CA LEU A 251 12.58 -7.35 7.40
C LEU A 251 12.20 -8.83 7.40
N LEU A 252 11.22 -9.26 6.60
CA LEU A 252 10.78 -10.65 6.55
C LEU A 252 11.47 -11.47 5.47
N THR A 253 11.71 -10.91 4.29
CA THR A 253 12.25 -11.65 3.14
C THR A 253 13.77 -11.76 3.18
N THR A 254 14.44 -10.67 3.53
CA THR A 254 15.91 -10.56 3.51
C THR A 254 16.51 -10.42 4.92
N HIS A 255 15.65 -10.27 5.93
CA HIS A 255 16.03 -9.98 7.31
C HIS A 255 16.89 -8.72 7.46
N THR A 256 16.79 -7.76 6.54
CA THR A 256 17.58 -6.52 6.58
C THR A 256 16.82 -5.38 7.25
N LEU A 257 17.58 -4.45 7.86
CA LEU A 257 17.03 -3.27 8.52
C LEU A 257 17.45 -1.99 7.80
N PRO A 258 16.57 -0.97 7.77
CA PRO A 258 16.89 0.31 7.16
C PRO A 258 18.06 0.99 7.87
N ARG A 259 19.02 1.49 7.07
CA ARG A 259 20.15 2.28 7.56
C ARG A 259 19.68 3.67 8.04
N LYS A 260 20.55 4.38 8.76
CA LYS A 260 20.22 5.72 9.28
C LYS A 260 19.96 6.71 8.15
N GLU A 261 20.80 6.66 7.14
CA GLU A 261 20.81 7.57 6.00
C GLU A 261 19.54 7.41 5.13
N LEU A 262 18.93 6.22 5.13
CA LEU A 262 17.70 5.96 4.39
C LEU A 262 16.48 6.63 5.03
N LEU A 263 16.42 6.66 6.37
CA LEU A 263 15.27 7.18 7.12
C LEU A 263 15.40 8.65 7.51
N GLU A 264 16.63 9.19 7.53
CA GLU A 264 16.90 10.60 7.86
C GLU A 264 16.02 11.61 7.08
N PRO A 265 15.75 11.44 5.77
CA PRO A 265 14.84 12.33 5.04
C PRO A 265 13.35 12.18 5.39
N PHE A 266 12.98 11.21 6.24
CA PHE A 266 11.61 10.82 6.56
C PHE A 266 11.38 10.75 8.08
N PRO A 267 11.25 11.90 8.79
CA PRO A 267 11.18 11.94 10.25
C PRO A 267 10.09 11.07 10.88
N ARG A 268 8.95 10.91 10.19
CA ARG A 268 7.85 10.05 10.64
C ARG A 268 8.22 8.58 10.60
N LEU A 269 8.88 8.13 9.53
CA LEU A 269 9.34 6.74 9.42
C LEU A 269 10.50 6.48 10.37
N GLU A 270 11.38 7.46 10.56
CA GLU A 270 12.45 7.40 11.57
C GLU A 270 11.87 7.14 12.96
N ALA A 271 10.90 7.95 13.41
CA ALA A 271 10.26 7.78 14.71
C ALA A 271 9.60 6.41 14.90
N LEU A 272 8.96 5.88 13.85
CA LEU A 272 8.27 4.59 13.89
C LEU A 272 9.22 3.39 13.85
N PHE A 273 10.17 3.37 12.93
CA PHE A 273 10.99 2.18 12.67
C PHE A 273 12.31 2.16 13.43
N ARG A 274 12.88 3.32 13.82
CA ARG A 274 14.19 3.36 14.49
C ARG A 274 14.21 2.56 15.80
N PRO A 275 13.21 2.67 16.70
CA PRO A 275 13.20 1.89 17.94
C PRO A 275 13.16 0.39 17.66
N LEU A 276 12.26 -0.06 16.78
CA LEU A 276 12.15 -1.47 16.36
C LEU A 276 13.48 -2.00 15.80
N CYS A 277 14.12 -1.25 14.92
CA CYS A 277 15.41 -1.63 14.34
C CYS A 277 16.51 -1.79 15.40
N GLN A 278 16.54 -0.90 16.40
CA GLN A 278 17.52 -0.98 17.49
C GLN A 278 17.26 -2.20 18.38
N CYS A 279 15.99 -2.46 18.72
CA CYS A 279 15.60 -3.60 19.53
C CYS A 279 15.92 -4.93 18.82
N ILE A 280 15.61 -5.05 17.52
CA ILE A 280 15.95 -6.23 16.71
C ILE A 280 17.46 -6.46 16.68
N LYS A 281 18.27 -5.43 16.43
CA LYS A 281 19.75 -5.56 16.43
C LYS A 281 20.30 -5.95 17.81
N LYS A 282 19.71 -5.42 18.88
CA LYS A 282 20.12 -5.73 20.25
C LYS A 282 19.60 -7.09 20.74
N GLY A 283 18.57 -7.65 20.12
CA GLY A 283 17.84 -8.79 20.68
C GLY A 283 17.08 -8.41 21.95
N ASP A 284 16.58 -7.18 22.01
CA ASP A 284 15.81 -6.65 23.14
C ASP A 284 14.31 -6.90 22.89
N LEU A 285 13.76 -7.91 23.56
CA LEU A 285 12.38 -8.36 23.35
C LEU A 285 11.37 -7.42 24.01
N ALA A 286 11.56 -7.04 25.28
CA ALA A 286 10.66 -6.09 25.93
C ALA A 286 10.70 -4.71 25.27
N GLY A 287 11.88 -4.24 24.85
CA GLY A 287 12.00 -2.99 24.09
C GLY A 287 11.31 -3.06 22.72
N PHE A 288 11.31 -4.23 22.09
CA PHE A 288 10.55 -4.45 20.85
C PHE A 288 9.04 -4.39 21.11
N ASP A 289 8.54 -5.10 22.13
CA ASP A 289 7.13 -5.14 22.50
C ASP A 289 6.63 -3.74 22.89
N ALA A 290 7.42 -2.97 23.66
CA ALA A 290 7.12 -1.57 23.99
C ALA A 290 7.09 -0.65 22.76
N ALA A 291 8.01 -0.83 21.80
CA ALA A 291 8.02 -0.06 20.56
C ALA A 291 6.83 -0.39 19.64
N MET A 292 6.40 -1.65 19.61
CA MET A 292 5.19 -2.07 18.90
C MET A 292 3.94 -1.41 19.49
N LEU A 293 3.81 -1.39 20.81
CA LEU A 293 2.71 -0.72 21.53
C LEU A 293 2.72 0.80 21.29
N ALA A 294 3.88 1.45 21.40
CA ALA A 294 4.00 2.90 21.20
C ALA A 294 3.59 3.35 19.79
N GLY A 295 3.82 2.51 18.77
CA GLY A 295 3.45 2.79 17.38
C GLY A 295 2.13 2.16 16.92
N GLU A 296 1.41 1.46 17.80
CA GLU A 296 0.29 0.56 17.45
C GLU A 296 -0.73 1.23 16.53
N GLN A 297 -1.25 2.41 16.93
CA GLN A 297 -2.28 3.11 16.16
C GLN A 297 -1.84 3.38 14.70
N GLU A 298 -0.59 3.80 14.50
CA GLU A 298 -0.09 4.13 13.17
C GLU A 298 0.22 2.88 12.35
N PHE A 299 0.71 1.81 12.99
CA PHE A 299 0.92 0.51 12.35
C PHE A 299 -0.38 -0.17 11.92
N VAL A 300 -1.41 -0.14 12.78
CA VAL A 300 -2.75 -0.69 12.48
C VAL A 300 -3.39 0.10 11.35
N LYS A 301 -3.37 1.43 11.41
CA LYS A 301 -3.89 2.32 10.36
C LYS A 301 -3.25 2.06 9.00
N ARG A 302 -1.95 1.76 8.98
CA ARG A 302 -1.19 1.43 7.77
C ARG A 302 -1.27 -0.04 7.36
N ARG A 303 -1.86 -0.91 8.19
CA ARG A 303 -1.96 -2.37 8.04
C ARG A 303 -0.60 -3.07 7.97
N ILE A 304 0.35 -2.60 8.75
CA ILE A 304 1.70 -3.19 8.84
C ILE A 304 2.01 -3.80 10.21
N TYR A 305 1.09 -3.68 11.19
CA TYR A 305 1.27 -4.16 12.55
C TYR A 305 1.63 -5.66 12.61
N LEU A 306 0.78 -6.52 12.04
CA LEU A 306 0.97 -7.99 12.06
C LEU A 306 2.26 -8.41 11.34
N THR A 307 2.61 -7.72 10.26
CA THR A 307 3.86 -7.98 9.54
C THR A 307 5.08 -7.60 10.38
N LEU A 308 5.02 -6.47 11.08
CA LEU A 308 6.11 -6.03 11.95
C LEU A 308 6.27 -6.94 13.16
N GLU A 309 5.18 -7.43 13.74
CA GLU A 309 5.18 -8.38 14.85
C GLU A 309 6.01 -9.63 14.54
N ARG A 310 5.96 -10.13 13.30
CA ARG A 310 6.83 -11.25 12.83
C ARG A 310 8.33 -10.93 12.93
N GLY A 311 8.70 -9.64 12.93
CA GLY A 311 10.07 -9.18 13.20
C GLY A 311 10.60 -9.57 14.60
N ARG A 312 9.72 -9.90 15.54
CA ARG A 312 10.09 -10.38 16.87
C ARG A 312 10.91 -11.67 16.83
N ASP A 313 10.64 -12.55 15.87
CA ASP A 313 11.43 -13.78 15.66
C ASP A 313 12.91 -13.45 15.38
N ILE A 314 13.18 -12.36 14.65
CA ILE A 314 14.54 -11.93 14.32
C ILE A 314 15.24 -11.34 15.56
N ALA A 315 14.50 -10.59 16.39
CA ALA A 315 15.03 -10.11 17.67
C ALA A 315 15.38 -11.28 18.59
N LEU A 316 14.50 -12.28 18.71
CA LEU A 316 14.71 -13.50 19.49
C LEU A 316 15.90 -14.31 18.96
N ARG A 317 16.00 -14.48 17.64
CA ARG A 317 17.18 -15.09 16.99
C ARG A 317 18.46 -14.37 17.39
N ASN A 318 18.46 -13.03 17.38
CA ASN A 318 19.66 -12.24 17.71
C ASN A 318 20.04 -12.35 19.19
N LEU A 319 19.05 -12.44 20.09
CA LEU A 319 19.28 -12.75 21.51
C LEU A 319 19.94 -14.14 21.67
N CYS A 320 19.34 -15.18 21.07
CA CYS A 320 19.89 -16.55 21.11
C CYS A 320 21.30 -16.63 20.53
N ARG A 321 21.56 -15.89 19.43
CA ARG A 321 22.91 -15.79 18.86
C ARG A 321 23.90 -15.17 19.84
N LYS A 322 23.51 -14.15 20.61
CA LYS A 322 24.38 -13.54 21.63
C LYS A 322 24.68 -14.51 22.77
N VAL A 323 23.68 -15.28 23.22
CA VAL A 323 23.88 -16.35 24.22
C VAL A 323 24.91 -17.36 23.73
N PHE A 324 24.72 -17.87 22.51
CA PHE A 324 25.68 -18.79 21.88
C PHE A 324 27.08 -18.17 21.72
N ILE A 325 27.17 -16.88 21.44
CA ILE A 325 28.46 -16.21 21.31
C ILE A 325 29.16 -16.06 22.68
N ALA A 326 28.39 -15.68 23.70
CA ALA A 326 28.87 -15.49 25.07
C ALA A 326 29.31 -16.80 25.74
N GLY A 327 28.71 -17.94 25.36
CA GLY A 327 29.07 -19.27 25.85
C GLY A 327 30.49 -19.74 25.51
N GLY A 328 31.24 -18.99 24.69
CA GLY A 328 32.68 -19.19 24.48
C GLY A 328 33.04 -20.38 23.58
N PHE A 329 34.22 -20.94 23.80
CA PHE A 329 34.81 -22.04 23.04
C PHE A 329 35.07 -23.22 23.97
N ASP A 330 34.85 -24.44 23.47
CA ASP A 330 35.27 -25.65 24.15
C ASP A 330 36.82 -25.73 24.15
N GLU A 331 37.39 -26.36 25.18
CA GLU A 331 38.84 -26.53 25.31
C GLU A 331 39.40 -27.29 24.10
N SER A 332 40.52 -26.78 23.56
CA SER A 332 41.22 -27.42 22.44
C SER A 332 41.75 -28.78 22.88
N LYS A 333 41.25 -29.84 22.23
CA LYS A 333 41.85 -31.17 22.34
C LYS A 333 42.93 -31.27 21.28
N ASN A 334 44.15 -31.63 21.69
CA ASN A 334 45.27 -32.00 20.80
C ASN A 334 45.76 -30.91 19.81
N GLY A 335 45.77 -29.62 20.22
CA GLY A 335 46.38 -28.55 19.40
C GLY A 335 45.54 -28.09 18.21
N GLU A 336 44.29 -28.53 18.11
CA GLU A 336 43.35 -28.03 17.10
C GLU A 336 42.88 -26.60 17.43
N SER A 337 42.40 -25.88 16.42
CA SER A 337 41.81 -24.54 16.64
C SER A 337 40.59 -24.64 17.58
N PRO A 338 40.43 -23.71 18.55
CA PRO A 338 39.33 -23.74 19.51
C PRO A 338 37.98 -23.75 18.80
N ILE A 339 37.11 -24.70 19.17
CA ILE A 339 35.79 -24.88 18.56
C ILE A 339 34.76 -24.20 19.46
N ARG A 340 33.86 -23.42 18.86
CA ARG A 340 32.79 -22.75 19.61
C ARG A 340 31.92 -23.78 20.33
N ARG A 341 31.59 -23.54 21.59
CA ARG A 341 30.78 -24.44 22.42
C ARG A 341 29.41 -24.63 21.80
N THR A 342 29.14 -25.82 21.25
CA THR A 342 27.88 -26.09 20.53
C THR A 342 26.79 -26.69 21.40
N ARG A 343 27.11 -27.15 22.61
CA ARG A 343 26.15 -27.69 23.58
C ARG A 343 25.82 -26.61 24.60
N VAL A 344 24.70 -25.94 24.40
CA VAL A 344 24.26 -24.81 25.23
C VAL A 344 23.10 -25.25 26.11
N PRO A 345 23.23 -25.21 27.45
CA PRO A 345 22.14 -25.46 28.39
C PRO A 345 20.94 -24.57 28.12
N MET A 346 19.74 -25.15 28.21
CA MET A 346 18.49 -24.41 28.05
C MET A 346 18.36 -23.27 29.06
N ALA A 347 18.88 -23.47 30.27
CA ALA A 347 18.95 -22.45 31.32
C ALA A 347 19.70 -21.17 30.89
N GLU A 348 20.70 -21.25 30.00
CA GLU A 348 21.42 -20.07 29.50
C GLU A 348 20.52 -19.22 28.58
N PHE A 349 19.70 -19.87 27.74
CA PHE A 349 18.70 -19.16 26.93
C PHE A 349 17.58 -18.59 27.81
N ALA A 350 17.08 -19.37 28.77
CA ALA A 350 16.05 -18.92 29.72
C ALA A 350 16.52 -17.69 30.52
N ALA A 351 17.76 -17.71 31.02
CA ALA A 351 18.34 -16.57 31.73
C ALA A 351 18.39 -15.32 30.85
N ALA A 352 18.80 -15.44 29.59
CA ALA A 352 18.85 -14.31 28.68
C ALA A 352 17.46 -13.73 28.35
N MET A 353 16.45 -14.59 28.17
CA MET A 353 15.08 -14.13 27.93
C MET A 353 14.47 -13.49 29.18
N ARG A 354 14.78 -13.98 30.39
CA ARG A 354 14.36 -13.36 31.67
C ARG A 354 15.04 -12.03 31.97
N LEU A 355 16.27 -11.82 31.48
CA LEU A 355 16.92 -10.50 31.57
C LEU A 355 16.26 -9.48 30.65
N GLY A 356 15.71 -9.94 29.52
CA GLY A 356 15.02 -9.10 28.55
C GLY A 356 13.54 -8.86 28.86
N ASN A 357 12.86 -9.82 29.50
CA ASN A 357 11.42 -9.75 29.81
C ASN A 357 11.19 -9.49 31.30
N GLN A 358 10.18 -8.67 31.62
CA GLN A 358 9.80 -8.40 33.01
C GLN A 358 9.01 -9.55 33.66
N THR A 359 8.66 -10.59 32.89
CA THR A 359 7.88 -11.75 33.33
C THR A 359 8.73 -13.02 33.37
N SER A 360 8.43 -13.90 34.31
CA SER A 360 9.04 -15.24 34.39
C SER A 360 8.57 -16.09 33.21
N ILE A 361 9.49 -16.44 32.33
CA ILE A 361 9.28 -17.38 31.22
C ILE A 361 9.57 -18.79 31.76
N ASP A 362 8.64 -19.72 31.53
CA ASP A 362 8.80 -21.12 31.89
C ASP A 362 9.72 -21.87 30.90
N ASP A 363 10.24 -23.02 31.30
CA ASP A 363 11.22 -23.75 30.49
C ASP A 363 10.58 -24.38 29.23
N ASP A 364 9.29 -24.72 29.26
CA ASP A 364 8.56 -25.25 28.10
C ASP A 364 8.33 -24.16 27.03
N GLU A 365 8.12 -22.92 27.44
CA GLU A 365 7.97 -21.74 26.58
C GLU A 365 9.31 -21.41 25.91
N VAL A 366 10.42 -21.48 26.65
CA VAL A 366 11.78 -21.37 26.07
C VAL A 366 12.02 -22.47 25.04
N GLU A 367 11.66 -23.72 25.35
CA GLU A 367 11.78 -24.83 24.42
C GLU A 367 10.97 -24.58 23.13
N CYS A 368 9.72 -24.11 23.27
CA CYS A 368 8.85 -23.75 22.15
C CYS A 368 9.45 -22.64 21.27
N PHE A 369 9.98 -21.57 21.87
CA PHE A 369 10.65 -20.49 21.16
C PHE A 369 11.86 -21.00 20.35
N LEU A 370 12.71 -21.83 20.96
CA LEU A 370 13.88 -22.39 20.29
C LEU A 370 13.49 -23.37 19.17
N ALA A 371 12.46 -24.18 19.38
CA ALA A 371 11.93 -25.08 18.37
C ALA A 371 11.40 -24.29 17.15
N ASN A 372 10.70 -23.17 17.39
CA ASN A 372 10.23 -22.28 16.33
C ASN A 372 11.38 -21.65 15.53
N LEU A 373 12.45 -21.22 16.19
CA LEU A 373 13.64 -20.70 15.49
C LEU A 373 14.32 -21.77 14.61
N ILE A 374 14.37 -23.02 15.08
CA ILE A 374 14.91 -24.15 14.33
C ILE A 374 14.03 -24.46 13.12
N TYR A 375 12.72 -24.56 13.33
CA TYR A 375 11.75 -24.80 12.27
C TYR A 375 11.81 -23.73 11.16
N LYS A 376 11.90 -22.45 11.55
CA LYS A 376 12.03 -21.31 10.62
C LYS A 376 13.44 -21.18 10.00
N ASN A 377 14.35 -22.10 10.28
CA ASN A 377 15.75 -22.09 9.80
C ASN A 377 16.51 -20.79 10.19
N LEU A 378 16.11 -20.16 11.29
CA LEU A 378 16.77 -19.00 11.89
C LEU A 378 17.91 -19.42 12.85
N MET A 379 17.86 -20.67 13.29
CA MET A 379 18.83 -21.35 14.14
C MET A 379 19.00 -22.80 13.66
N LYS A 380 20.22 -23.31 13.57
CA LYS A 380 20.51 -24.68 13.12
C LYS A 380 21.01 -25.53 14.27
N GLY A 381 20.29 -26.59 14.56
CA GLY A 381 20.57 -27.50 15.67
C GLY A 381 19.37 -28.37 16.01
N TYR A 382 19.44 -29.04 17.16
CA TYR A 382 18.33 -29.80 17.73
C TYR A 382 18.30 -29.64 19.25
N ILE A 383 17.11 -29.82 19.84
CA ILE A 383 16.89 -29.76 21.28
C ILE A 383 17.02 -31.19 21.84
N ALA A 384 17.89 -31.38 22.82
CA ALA A 384 18.03 -32.63 23.56
C ALA A 384 17.29 -32.50 24.90
N ARG A 385 15.97 -32.67 24.87
CA ARG A 385 15.06 -32.38 25.99
C ARG A 385 15.45 -33.10 27.29
N GLU A 386 15.73 -34.40 27.22
CA GLU A 386 16.16 -35.22 28.38
C GLU A 386 17.41 -34.69 29.09
N ARG A 387 18.27 -33.97 28.36
CA ARG A 387 19.54 -33.44 28.89
C ARG A 387 19.45 -31.95 29.22
N GLY A 388 18.34 -31.29 28.93
CA GLY A 388 18.18 -29.84 29.12
C GLY A 388 19.19 -29.00 28.33
N ILE A 389 19.63 -29.47 27.15
CA ILE A 389 20.61 -28.77 26.30
C ILE A 389 20.11 -28.64 24.86
N VAL A 390 20.58 -27.60 24.19
CA VAL A 390 20.44 -27.42 22.75
C VAL A 390 21.78 -27.63 22.08
N VAL A 391 21.79 -28.47 21.03
CA VAL A 391 22.99 -28.81 20.27
C VAL A 391 22.96 -28.07 18.95
N LEU A 392 23.81 -27.05 18.83
CA LEU A 392 23.90 -26.17 17.66
C LEU A 392 24.89 -26.71 16.61
N SER A 393 24.67 -26.33 15.35
CA SER A 393 25.56 -26.72 14.24
C SER A 393 26.97 -26.13 14.37
N LYS A 394 27.98 -26.93 13.99
CA LYS A 394 29.40 -26.53 14.00
C LYS A 394 29.74 -25.58 12.83
N GLY A 395 30.98 -25.06 12.83
CA GLY A 395 31.55 -24.36 11.67
C GLY A 395 30.92 -23.00 11.36
N GLY A 396 30.39 -22.30 12.37
CA GLY A 396 29.81 -20.97 12.20
C GLY A 396 28.43 -20.94 11.52
N THR A 397 27.81 -22.11 11.30
CA THR A 397 26.52 -22.23 10.60
C THR A 397 25.30 -22.23 11.52
N ALA A 398 25.49 -22.25 12.85
CA ALA A 398 24.43 -22.30 13.86
C ALA A 398 23.37 -21.21 13.70
N PHE A 399 23.73 -20.05 13.17
CA PHE A 399 22.82 -18.95 12.90
C PHE A 399 23.06 -18.42 11.48
N PRO A 400 22.19 -18.76 10.50
CA PRO A 400 22.32 -18.28 9.13
C PRO A 400 22.41 -16.75 9.05
N GLY A 401 23.17 -16.23 8.09
CA GLY A 401 23.37 -14.79 7.92
C GLY A 401 22.06 -14.08 7.60
N THR A 402 21.73 -13.06 8.38
CA THR A 402 20.56 -12.19 8.18
C THR A 402 20.95 -10.81 7.67
N GLY A 403 22.24 -10.57 7.40
CA GLY A 403 22.75 -9.23 7.05
C GLY A 403 22.73 -8.22 8.22
N LEU A 404 22.46 -8.68 9.45
CA LEU A 404 22.38 -7.88 10.69
C LEU A 404 23.38 -8.30 11.75
#